data_AF-A0A6P6HW54-F1
#
_entry.id   AF-A0A6P6HW54-F1
#
_cell.length_a   1.000
_cell.length_b   1.000
_cell.length_c   1.000
_cell.angle_alpha   90.00
_cell.angle_beta   90.00
_cell.angle_gamma   90.00
#
_symmetry.space_group_name_H-M   'P 1'
#
loop_
_entity.id
_entity.type
_entity.pdbx_description
1 polymer ?
#
loop_
_entity_poly.entity_id
_entity_poly.type
_entity_poly.pdbx_seq_one_letter_code
_entity_poly.pdbx_strand_id
1 'polypeptide(L)'
;MSNLPIMYLLLLLLGFQAPQAQGRPFPTYQLNQYLAKIDEIMQILNKLPLPSQDPLDPNETEILRENTLLRPNLDAFLKAAENFHEDGLLIWKNLKEFLPLLPTPTPRGDPIHIEEDNWVDFQRKLTKYLEILDNFLTFKEKH
;
A
#
# COMPACT_ATOMS: atom_id res chain seq x y z
N MET A 1 -45.53 -42.87 13.44
CA MET A 1 -45.25 -41.43 13.31
C MET A 1 -43.75 -41.26 13.41
N SER A 2 -43.07 -41.31 12.27
CA SER A 2 -41.61 -41.36 12.19
C SER A 2 -41.09 -39.95 11.93
N ASN A 3 -40.66 -39.27 12.99
CA ASN A 3 -40.08 -37.93 12.92
C ASN A 3 -38.56 -38.06 12.95
N LEU A 4 -37.92 -38.01 11.78
CA LEU A 4 -36.49 -37.68 11.60
C LEU A 4 -36.21 -37.69 10.10
N PRO A 5 -35.97 -36.52 9.49
CA PRO A 5 -34.65 -36.30 8.89
C PRO A 5 -34.26 -34.83 8.83
N ILE A 6 -34.17 -34.12 9.97
CA ILE A 6 -33.60 -32.75 9.98
C ILE A 6 -32.07 -32.80 10.23
N MET A 7 -31.57 -33.85 10.89
CA MET A 7 -30.14 -33.99 11.22
C MET A 7 -29.25 -34.20 9.99
N TYR A 8 -29.74 -34.82 8.93
CA TYR A 8 -28.95 -35.05 7.71
C TYR A 8 -28.76 -33.78 6.87
N LEU A 9 -29.61 -32.75 7.04
CA LEU A 9 -29.49 -31.50 6.30
C LEU A 9 -28.34 -30.62 6.83
N LEU A 10 -28.08 -30.68 8.13
CA LEU A 10 -27.02 -29.89 8.78
C LEU A 10 -25.60 -30.40 8.46
N LEU A 11 -25.44 -31.70 8.21
CA LEU A 11 -24.15 -32.29 7.85
C LEU A 11 -23.69 -31.90 6.42
N LEU A 12 -24.63 -31.51 5.54
CA LEU A 12 -24.33 -31.10 4.17
C LEU A 12 -23.79 -29.66 4.09
N LEU A 13 -24.02 -28.84 5.11
CA LEU A 13 -23.54 -27.44 5.18
C LEU A 13 -22.08 -27.32 5.62
N LEU A 14 -21.53 -28.32 6.31
CA LEU A 14 -20.12 -28.34 6.75
C LEU A 14 -19.14 -28.75 5.63
N GLY A 15 -19.64 -29.29 4.52
CA GLY A 15 -18.81 -29.68 3.37
C GLY A 15 -18.36 -28.52 2.48
N PHE A 16 -18.96 -27.34 2.62
CA PHE A 16 -18.50 -26.11 1.96
C PHE A 16 -17.44 -25.42 2.81
N GLN A 17 -16.32 -26.09 3.06
CA GLN A 17 -15.10 -25.33 3.24
C GLN A 17 -14.85 -24.64 1.90
N ALA A 18 -15.10 -23.32 1.87
CA ALA A 18 -14.63 -22.47 0.79
C ALA A 18 -13.18 -22.86 0.49
N PRO A 19 -12.78 -22.98 -0.78
CA PRO A 19 -11.37 -23.19 -1.10
C PRO A 19 -10.61 -22.11 -0.33
N GLN A 20 -9.71 -22.51 0.56
CA GLN A 20 -8.75 -21.56 1.07
C GLN A 20 -8.18 -20.90 -0.18
N ALA A 21 -8.38 -19.58 -0.31
CA ALA A 21 -7.81 -18.81 -1.39
C ALA A 21 -6.30 -18.88 -1.20
N GLN A 22 -5.68 -19.94 -1.71
CA GLN A 22 -4.25 -19.98 -1.96
C GLN A 22 -4.06 -18.89 -3.02
N GLY A 23 -3.69 -17.71 -2.52
CA GLY A 23 -3.38 -16.56 -3.35
C GLY A 23 -2.43 -17.04 -4.43
N ARG A 24 -2.84 -16.83 -5.69
CA ARG A 24 -1.95 -17.15 -6.80
C ARG A 24 -0.70 -16.27 -6.60
N PRO A 25 0.52 -16.83 -6.60
CA PRO A 25 1.72 -16.06 -6.36
C PRO A 25 1.77 -14.88 -7.31
N PHE A 26 2.19 -13.72 -6.77
CA PHE A 26 2.29 -12.49 -7.52
C PHE A 26 3.30 -12.69 -8.68
N PRO A 27 2.88 -12.61 -9.95
CA PRO A 27 3.77 -12.92 -11.07
C PRO A 27 5.01 -12.02 -11.06
N THR A 28 6.21 -12.59 -11.17
CA THR A 28 7.49 -11.85 -11.15
C THR A 28 7.55 -10.74 -12.21
N TYR A 29 6.92 -10.93 -13.37
CA TYR A 29 6.82 -9.88 -14.39
C TYR A 29 6.02 -8.65 -13.90
N GLN A 30 4.94 -8.88 -13.14
CA GLN A 30 4.18 -7.78 -12.53
C GLN A 30 5.00 -7.10 -11.42
N LEU A 31 5.70 -7.87 -10.58
CA LEU A 31 6.58 -7.31 -9.55
C LEU A 31 7.60 -6.34 -10.15
N ASN A 32 8.32 -6.76 -11.20
CA ASN A 32 9.32 -5.92 -11.86
C ASN A 32 8.73 -4.60 -12.40
N GLN A 33 7.48 -4.59 -12.85
CA GLN A 33 6.82 -3.36 -13.28
C GLN A 33 6.55 -2.41 -12.10
N TYR A 34 6.17 -2.93 -10.94
CA TYR A 34 5.95 -2.11 -9.75
C TYR A 34 7.26 -1.60 -9.16
N LEU A 35 8.33 -2.41 -9.16
CA LEU A 35 9.66 -1.97 -8.75
C LEU A 35 10.18 -0.85 -9.66
N ALA A 36 10.02 -0.98 -10.98
CA ALA A 36 10.38 0.08 -11.92
C ALA A 36 9.63 1.39 -11.64
N LYS A 37 8.35 1.33 -11.22
CA LYS A 37 7.58 2.51 -10.82
C LYS A 37 8.10 3.15 -9.53
N ILE A 38 8.51 2.34 -8.55
CA ILE A 38 9.16 2.84 -7.34
C ILE A 38 10.45 3.58 -7.73
N ASP A 39 11.28 2.99 -8.59
CA ASP A 39 12.52 3.61 -9.07
C ASP A 39 12.27 4.92 -9.81
N GLU A 40 11.27 4.98 -10.69
CA GLU A 40 10.87 6.21 -11.40
C GLU A 40 10.47 7.32 -10.41
N ILE A 41 9.69 7.00 -9.38
CA ILE A 41 9.31 7.97 -8.35
C ILE A 41 10.54 8.42 -7.56
N MET A 42 11.40 7.50 -7.14
CA MET A 42 12.63 7.81 -6.42
C MET A 42 13.56 8.72 -7.24
N GLN A 43 13.66 8.52 -8.55
CA GLN A 43 14.44 9.40 -9.43
C GLN A 43 13.88 10.83 -9.45
N ILE A 44 12.55 10.98 -9.50
CA ILE A 44 11.91 12.31 -9.44
C ILE A 44 12.18 12.97 -8.09
N LEU A 45 11.98 12.23 -6.99
CA LEU A 45 12.24 12.73 -5.64
C LEU A 45 13.68 13.19 -5.49
N ASN A 46 14.65 12.45 -6.02
CA ASN A 46 16.08 12.77 -5.89
C ASN A 46 16.59 13.88 -6.83
N LYS A 47 15.74 14.48 -7.68
CA LYS A 47 16.13 15.65 -8.51
C LYS A 47 16.58 16.84 -7.65
N LEU A 48 15.92 17.05 -6.51
CA LEU A 48 16.34 18.03 -5.52
C LEU A 48 17.07 17.33 -4.37
N PRO A 49 18.26 17.82 -3.97
CA PRO A 49 18.95 17.28 -2.81
C PRO A 49 18.08 17.45 -1.57
N LEU A 50 17.94 16.39 -0.75
CA LEU A 50 17.28 16.49 0.55
C LEU A 50 17.98 17.57 1.38
N PRO A 51 17.29 18.61 1.88
CA PRO A 51 17.83 19.42 2.97
C PRO A 51 18.03 18.53 4.20
N SER A 52 18.88 18.98 5.13
CA SER A 52 19.51 18.16 6.19
C SER A 52 18.66 17.00 6.71
N GLN A 53 19.30 15.83 6.80
CA GLN A 53 18.77 14.52 7.17
C GLN A 53 18.27 14.43 8.62
N ASP A 54 17.37 15.32 9.04
CA ASP A 54 16.63 15.03 10.26
C ASP A 54 15.87 13.72 9.99
N PRO A 55 15.99 12.73 10.89
CA PRO A 55 15.22 11.51 10.75
C PRO A 55 13.73 11.87 10.74
N LEU A 56 12.94 11.10 9.98
CA LEU A 56 11.49 11.21 10.06
C LEU A 56 11.05 11.01 11.51
N ASP A 57 10.00 11.70 11.94
CA ASP A 57 9.50 11.53 13.29
C ASP A 57 9.17 10.05 13.56
N PRO A 58 9.50 9.51 14.75
CA PRO A 58 9.26 8.10 15.05
C PRO A 58 7.78 7.70 14.94
N ASN A 59 6.85 8.58 15.31
CA ASN A 59 5.42 8.32 15.21
C ASN A 59 4.96 8.34 13.75
N GLU A 60 5.48 9.27 12.93
CA GLU A 60 5.25 9.24 11.47
C GLU A 60 5.77 7.95 10.84
N THR A 61 6.95 7.49 11.27
CA THR A 61 7.52 6.22 10.81
C THR A 61 6.62 5.03 11.15
N GLU A 62 6.02 5.03 12.35
CA GLU A 62 5.09 3.97 12.77
C GLU A 62 3.80 3.99 11.94
N ILE A 63 3.22 5.18 11.73
CA ILE A 63 2.04 5.38 10.87
C ILE A 63 2.28 4.82 9.46
N LEU A 64 3.46 5.10 8.88
CA LEU A 64 3.81 4.61 7.55
C LEU A 64 3.96 3.08 7.49
N ARG A 65 4.43 2.44 8.57
CA ARG A 65 4.63 0.99 8.66
C ARG A 65 3.36 0.21 8.94
N GLU A 66 2.31 0.86 9.44
CA GLU A 66 1.09 0.17 9.80
C GLU A 66 0.38 -0.39 8.56
N ASN A 67 0.27 -1.71 8.48
CA ASN A 67 -0.35 -2.41 7.34
C ASN A 67 -1.79 -1.96 7.08
N THR A 68 -2.55 -1.60 8.13
CA THR A 68 -3.93 -1.11 8.01
C THR A 68 -4.01 0.28 7.37
N LEU A 69 -2.90 1.03 7.43
CA LEU A 69 -2.76 2.39 6.91
C LEU A 69 -2.03 2.46 5.57
N LEU A 70 -1.54 1.35 5.00
CA LEU A 70 -0.89 1.36 3.68
C LEU A 70 -1.75 2.06 2.61
N ARG A 71 -3.02 1.67 2.46
CA ARG A 71 -3.91 2.29 1.49
C ARG A 71 -4.27 3.74 1.86
N PRO A 72 -4.68 4.05 3.10
CA PRO A 72 -4.91 5.44 3.52
C PRO A 72 -3.69 6.36 3.31
N ASN A 73 -2.48 5.88 3.58
CA ASN A 73 -1.24 6.63 3.35
C ASN A 73 -1.02 6.88 1.86
N LEU A 74 -1.26 5.87 0.99
CA LEU A 74 -1.23 6.07 -0.46
C LEU A 74 -2.18 7.17 -0.91
N ASP A 75 -3.40 7.18 -0.39
CA ASP A 75 -4.42 8.17 -0.75
C ASP A 75 -3.98 9.59 -0.30
N ALA A 76 -3.32 9.72 0.86
CA ALA A 76 -2.74 10.98 1.33
C ALA A 76 -1.62 11.49 0.39
N PHE A 77 -0.71 10.61 -0.05
CA PHE A 77 0.33 10.98 -1.01
C PHE A 77 -0.24 11.33 -2.38
N LEU A 78 -1.26 10.63 -2.86
CA LEU A 78 -1.94 10.97 -4.12
C LEU A 78 -2.52 12.37 -4.05
N LYS A 79 -3.21 12.72 -2.96
CA LYS A 79 -3.75 14.07 -2.76
C LYS A 79 -2.65 15.12 -2.70
N ALA A 80 -1.57 14.87 -1.96
CA ALA A 80 -0.46 15.82 -1.86
C ALA A 80 0.29 16.02 -3.19
N ALA A 81 0.41 14.96 -4.00
CA ALA A 81 1.10 15.03 -5.29
C ALA A 81 0.44 16.02 -6.27
N GLU A 82 -0.86 16.28 -6.14
CA GLU A 82 -1.59 17.25 -6.99
C GLU A 82 -1.06 18.68 -6.86
N ASN A 83 -0.39 19.01 -5.74
CA ASN A 83 0.14 20.35 -5.48
C ASN A 83 1.46 20.63 -6.24
N PHE A 84 2.21 19.61 -6.65
CA PHE A 84 3.59 19.75 -7.14
C PHE A 84 3.75 19.78 -8.67
N HIS A 85 2.75 20.28 -9.39
CA HIS A 85 2.81 20.56 -10.84
C HIS A 85 3.29 19.34 -11.67
N GLU A 86 4.33 19.50 -12.49
CA GLU A 86 4.80 18.47 -13.43
C GLU A 86 5.35 17.23 -12.74
N ASP A 87 6.24 17.43 -11.75
CA ASP A 87 6.83 16.32 -10.99
C ASP A 87 5.75 15.61 -10.14
N GLY A 88 4.86 16.37 -9.51
CA GLY A 88 3.70 15.85 -8.78
C GLY A 88 2.80 14.97 -9.66
N LEU A 89 2.50 15.41 -10.88
CA LEU A 89 1.66 14.66 -11.81
C LEU A 89 2.30 13.32 -12.24
N LEU A 90 3.62 13.30 -12.44
CA LEU A 90 4.36 12.07 -12.78
C LEU A 90 4.34 11.08 -11.61
N ILE A 91 4.58 11.59 -10.39
CA ILE A 91 4.52 10.79 -9.16
C ILE A 91 3.11 10.22 -8.97
N TRP A 92 2.08 11.05 -9.10
CA TRP A 92 0.68 10.64 -8.98
C TRP A 92 0.32 9.50 -9.96
N LYS A 93 0.74 9.64 -11.23
CA LYS A 93 0.49 8.63 -12.28
C LYS A 93 1.10 7.27 -11.94
N ASN A 94 2.25 7.24 -11.27
CA ASN A 94 2.86 5.99 -10.85
C ASN A 94 2.27 5.46 -9.55
N LEU A 95 2.01 6.32 -8.57
CA LEU A 95 1.42 5.93 -7.27
C LEU A 95 0.02 5.31 -7.41
N LYS A 96 -0.82 5.82 -8.32
CA LYS A 96 -2.18 5.28 -8.48
C LYS A 96 -2.20 3.82 -8.96
N GLU A 97 -1.14 3.35 -9.61
CA GLU A 97 -1.06 1.97 -10.12
C GLU A 97 -0.92 0.95 -8.99
N PHE A 98 -0.54 1.38 -7.78
CA PHE A 98 -0.46 0.53 -6.59
C PHE A 98 -1.82 0.34 -5.91
N LEU A 99 -2.84 1.15 -6.22
CA LEU A 99 -4.19 1.04 -5.64
C LEU A 99 -4.77 -0.39 -5.70
N PRO A 100 -4.76 -1.12 -6.83
CA PRO A 100 -5.32 -2.49 -6.88
C PRO A 100 -4.53 -3.53 -6.07
N LEU A 101 -3.29 -3.22 -5.64
CA LEU A 101 -2.42 -4.16 -4.93
C LEU A 101 -2.62 -4.16 -3.42
N LEU A 102 -3.01 -3.00 -2.89
CA LEU A 102 -3.12 -2.76 -1.47
C LEU A 102 -4.41 -3.37 -0.92
N PRO A 103 -4.38 -3.87 0.32
CA PRO A 103 -5.56 -4.42 0.96
C PRO A 103 -6.66 -3.35 1.07
N THR A 104 -7.91 -3.80 1.10
CA THR A 104 -9.05 -2.93 1.39
C THR A 104 -8.83 -2.28 2.76
N PRO A 105 -8.93 -0.95 2.87
CA PRO A 105 -8.61 -0.24 4.09
C PRO A 105 -9.56 -0.64 5.23
N THR A 106 -8.99 -1.00 6.37
CA THR A 106 -9.71 -1.16 7.65
C THR A 106 -9.01 -0.28 8.70
N PRO A 107 -8.99 1.05 8.47
CA PRO A 107 -8.08 1.95 9.17
C PRO A 107 -8.37 1.97 10.67
N ARG A 108 -7.31 1.87 11.48
CA ARG A 108 -7.33 2.06 12.92
C ARG A 108 -6.41 3.21 13.31
N GLY A 109 -6.63 4.37 12.72
CA GLY A 109 -5.82 5.56 12.93
C GLY A 109 -5.98 6.53 11.77
N ASP A 110 -5.37 7.71 11.92
CA ASP A 110 -5.29 8.69 10.86
C ASP A 110 -4.11 8.38 9.94
N PRO A 111 -4.26 8.57 8.61
CA PRO A 111 -3.15 8.42 7.68
C PRO A 111 -2.06 9.48 7.95
N ILE A 112 -0.90 9.27 7.34
CA ILE A 112 0.19 10.24 7.37
C ILE A 112 -0.28 11.62 6.91
N HIS A 113 0.02 12.64 7.71
CA HIS A 113 -0.20 14.03 7.33
C HIS A 113 0.96 14.49 6.44
N ILE A 114 0.65 15.10 5.30
CA ILE A 114 1.62 15.77 4.44
C ILE A 114 1.35 17.27 4.52
N GLU A 115 2.38 18.04 4.82
CA GLU A 115 2.30 19.49 4.84
C GLU A 115 2.01 20.06 3.44
N GLU A 116 1.05 20.97 3.35
CA GLU A 116 0.61 21.59 2.09
C GLU A 116 1.76 22.37 1.44
N ASP A 117 1.91 22.22 0.12
CA ASP A 117 2.97 22.82 -0.70
C ASP A 117 4.42 22.60 -0.21
N ASN A 118 4.64 21.68 0.75
CA ASN A 118 5.96 21.37 1.27
C ASN A 118 6.57 20.17 0.55
N TRP A 119 7.37 20.45 -0.49
CA TRP A 119 8.07 19.41 -1.24
C TRP A 119 9.00 18.56 -0.38
N VAL A 120 9.66 19.16 0.62
CA VAL A 120 10.64 18.46 1.47
C VAL A 120 9.95 17.46 2.39
N ASP A 121 8.83 17.87 2.99
CA ASP A 121 8.00 16.98 3.82
C ASP A 121 7.46 15.82 2.98
N PHE A 122 6.87 16.14 1.83
CA PHE A 122 6.36 15.15 0.88
C PHE A 122 7.45 14.17 0.44
N GLN A 123 8.62 14.67 0.04
CA GLN A 123 9.77 13.88 -0.40
C GLN A 123 10.20 12.90 0.69
N ARG A 124 10.47 13.38 1.92
CA ARG A 124 10.95 12.53 3.03
C ARG A 124 9.96 11.42 3.37
N LYS A 125 8.68 11.77 3.50
CA LYS A 125 7.62 10.83 3.84
C LYS A 125 7.37 9.83 2.71
N LEU A 126 7.36 10.30 1.46
CA LEU A 126 7.14 9.43 0.31
C LEU A 126 8.30 8.46 0.10
N THR A 127 9.55 8.91 0.22
CA THR A 127 10.72 8.02 0.19
C THR A 127 10.56 6.89 1.21
N LYS A 128 10.17 7.22 2.45
CA LYS A 128 9.99 6.19 3.48
C LYS A 128 8.85 5.24 3.16
N TYR A 129 7.73 5.76 2.66
CA TYR A 129 6.59 4.97 2.26
C TYR A 129 6.90 4.01 1.10
N LEU A 130 7.71 4.44 0.13
CA LEU A 130 8.13 3.60 -0.99
C LEU A 130 9.04 2.44 -0.54
N GLU A 131 9.93 2.65 0.44
CA GLU A 131 10.68 1.53 1.06
C GLU A 131 9.75 0.49 1.70
N ILE A 132 8.66 0.95 2.32
CA ILE A 132 7.68 0.06 2.96
C ILE A 132 6.87 -0.68 1.88
N LEU A 133 6.49 -0.01 0.80
CA LEU A 133 5.83 -0.63 -0.35
C LEU A 133 6.72 -1.69 -1.01
N ASP A 134 8.00 -1.41 -1.24
CA ASP A 134 8.94 -2.37 -1.80
C ASP A 134 9.01 -3.66 -0.95
N ASN A 135 9.12 -3.50 0.37
CA ASN A 135 9.10 -4.63 1.30
C ASN A 135 7.78 -5.41 1.28
N PHE A 136 6.64 -4.70 1.20
CA PHE A 136 5.31 -5.30 1.10
C PHE A 136 5.16 -6.13 -0.18
N LEU A 137 5.61 -5.62 -1.33
CA LEU A 137 5.55 -6.30 -2.61
C LEU A 137 6.48 -7.53 -2.65
N THR A 138 7.71 -7.37 -2.15
CA THR A 138 8.67 -8.47 -2.02
C THR A 138 8.14 -9.58 -1.11
N PHE A 139 7.41 -9.23 -0.04
CA PHE A 139 6.76 -10.21 0.82
C PHE A 139 5.63 -10.95 0.09
N LYS A 140 4.78 -10.23 -0.68
CA LYS A 140 3.70 -10.83 -1.49
C LYS A 140 4.19 -11.73 -2.63
N GLU A 141 5.41 -11.55 -3.12
CA GLU A 141 5.97 -12.47 -4.12
C GLU A 141 6.29 -13.84 -3.50
N LYS A 142 6.78 -13.83 -2.25
CA LYS A 142 7.26 -15.03 -1.54
C LYS A 142 6.13 -15.87 -0.92
N HIS A 143 4.92 -15.32 -0.78
CA HIS A 143 3.80 -15.91 -0.04
C HIS A 143 2.49 -15.81 -0.81
#